data_AF-A0AAN0NLQ2-F1
#
_entry.id   AF-A0AAN0NLQ2-F1
#
_cell.length_a   1.000
_cell.length_b   1.000
_cell.length_c   1.000
_cell.angle_alpha   90.00
_cell.angle_beta   90.00
_cell.angle_gamma   90.00
#
_symmetry.space_group_name_H-M   'P 1'
#
loop_
_entity.id
_entity.type
_entity.pdbx_description
1 polymer ?
#
loop_
_entity_poly.entity_id
_entity_poly.type
_entity_poly.pdbx_seq_one_letter_code
_entity_poly.pdbx_strand_id
1 'polypeptide(L)' 'MRILLSLMLVFAGSAAVAHPGHWADVAGHDHWVAGAAIGLAGLAAIWGALKGKKAKEDTADDAPEEEAA' A
#
# COMPACT_ATOMS: atom_id res chain seq x y z
N MET A 1 34.07 -16.83 37.52
CA MET A 1 32.95 -15.98 38.02
C MET A 1 33.06 -14.52 37.60
N ARG A 2 34.20 -13.84 37.76
CA ARG A 2 34.35 -12.41 37.40
C ARG A 2 34.02 -12.09 35.93
N ILE A 3 34.55 -12.90 34.99
CA ILE A 3 34.32 -12.72 33.55
C ILE A 3 32.85 -12.94 33.17
N LEU A 4 32.21 -13.95 33.76
CA LEU A 4 30.78 -14.24 33.57
C LEU A 4 29.90 -13.09 34.06
N LEU A 5 30.21 -12.53 35.23
CA LEU A 5 29.51 -11.36 35.76
C LEU A 5 29.70 -10.12 34.88
N SER A 6 30.90 -9.89 34.37
CA SER A 6 31.17 -8.79 33.44
C SER A 6 30.40 -8.96 32.12
N LEU A 7 30.36 -10.17 31.57
CA LEU A 7 29.57 -10.47 30.36
C LEU A 7 28.07 -10.24 30.60
N MET A 8 27.53 -10.73 31.71
CA MET A 8 26.12 -10.53 32.06
C MET A 8 25.77 -9.05 32.22
N LEU A 9 26.65 -8.25 32.80
CA LEU A 9 26.41 -6.82 32.99
C LEU A 9 26.46 -6.03 31.67
N VAL A 10 27.33 -6.43 30.73
CA VAL A 10 27.39 -5.85 29.39
C VAL A 10 26.11 -6.14 28.60
N PHE A 11 25.64 -7.39 28.60
CA PHE A 11 24.41 -7.78 27.89
C PHE A 11 23.14 -7.21 28.54
N ALA A 12 23.10 -7.08 29.87
CA ALA A 12 21.98 -6.46 30.58
C ALA A 12 21.82 -4.97 30.23
N GLY A 13 22.92 -4.25 29.97
CA GLY A 13 22.89 -2.84 29.54
C GLY A 13 22.38 -2.64 28.11
N SER A 14 22.50 -3.64 27.24
CA SER A 14 22.04 -3.57 25.84
C SER A 14 20.51 -3.61 25.69
N ALA A 15 19.79 -4.19 26.67
CA ALA A 15 18.33 -4.24 26.65
C ALA A 15 17.66 -2.87 26.88
N ALA A 16 18.38 -1.92 27.49
CA ALA A 16 17.87 -0.59 27.82
C ALA A 16 18.04 0.46 26.69
N VAL A 17 18.72 0.10 25.58
CA VAL A 17 18.97 0.98 24.42
C VAL A 17 18.36 0.39 23.14
N ALA A 18 17.14 -0.12 23.25
CA ALA A 18 16.29 -0.40 22.09
C ALA A 18 15.12 0.58 22.09
N HIS A 19 15.41 1.88 21.95
CA HIS A 19 14.36 2.79 21.50
C HIS A 19 13.93 2.30 20.10
N PRO A 20 12.64 2.00 19.86
CA PRO A 20 12.16 1.56 18.54
C PRO A 20 12.42 2.57 17.41
N GLY A 21 12.86 3.79 17.76
CA GLY A 21 13.00 4.93 16.85
C GLY A 21 13.93 4.73 15.65
N HIS A 22 14.96 3.87 15.71
CA HIS A 22 15.83 3.63 14.55
C HIS A 22 15.28 2.60 13.55
N TRP A 23 14.41 1.69 13.98
CA TRP A 23 13.73 0.72 13.10
C TRP A 23 12.41 1.26 12.56
N ALA A 24 11.77 2.17 13.30
CA ALA A 24 10.56 2.87 12.86
C ALA A 24 10.82 3.75 11.62
N ASP A 25 12.01 4.34 11.50
CA ASP A 25 12.40 5.16 10.34
C ASP A 25 12.45 4.35 9.04
N VAL A 26 12.89 3.08 9.11
CA VAL A 26 12.94 2.17 7.96
C VAL A 26 11.56 1.59 7.64
N ALA A 27 10.75 1.27 8.65
CA ALA A 27 9.44 0.66 8.45
C ALA A 27 8.36 1.63 7.93
N GLY A 28 8.55 2.96 8.06
CA GLY A 28 7.55 3.95 7.69
C GLY A 28 7.38 4.19 6.18
N HIS A 29 8.45 3.99 5.39
CA HIS A 29 8.45 4.40 3.98
C HIS A 29 7.61 3.47 3.09
N ASP A 30 7.74 2.15 3.24
CA ASP A 30 7.02 1.20 2.38
C ASP A 30 5.52 1.14 2.67
N HIS A 31 5.11 1.36 3.93
CA HIS A 31 3.70 1.30 4.33
C HIS A 31 2.87 2.44 3.74
N TRP A 32 3.42 3.67 3.73
CA TRP A 32 2.72 4.81 3.16
C TRP A 32 2.73 4.77 1.62
N VAL A 33 3.81 4.26 1.01
CA VAL A 33 3.87 4.01 -0.44
C VAL A 33 2.85 2.96 -0.87
N ALA A 34 2.69 1.87 -0.11
CA ALA A 34 1.65 0.88 -0.36
C ALA A 34 0.25 1.51 -0.27
N GLY A 35 -0.01 2.34 0.74
CA GLY A 35 -1.25 3.10 0.86
C GLY A 35 -1.49 4.04 -0.34
N ALA A 36 -0.46 4.76 -0.77
CA ALA A 36 -0.53 5.66 -1.93
C ALA A 36 -0.80 4.90 -3.24
N ALA A 37 -0.14 3.75 -3.45
CA ALA A 37 -0.34 2.92 -4.63
C ALA A 37 -1.77 2.37 -4.71
N ILE A 38 -2.32 1.90 -3.58
CA ILE A 38 -3.71 1.43 -3.50
C ILE A 38 -4.68 2.59 -3.77
N GLY A 39 -4.43 3.77 -3.20
CA GLY A 39 -5.24 4.96 -3.42
C GLY A 39 -5.27 5.39 -4.89
N LEU A 40 -4.12 5.42 -5.56
CA LEU A 40 -4.02 5.74 -6.99
C LEU A 40 -4.71 4.70 -7.87
N ALA A 41 -4.56 3.41 -7.58
CA ALA A 41 -5.24 2.35 -8.29
C ALA A 41 -6.77 2.47 -8.16
N GLY A 42 -7.27 2.78 -6.96
CA GLY A 42 -8.69 3.02 -6.71
C GLY A 42 -9.23 4.22 -7.49
N LEU A 43 -8.52 5.35 -7.50
CA LEU A 43 -8.90 6.53 -8.28
C LEU A 43 -8.94 6.24 -9.79
N ALA A 44 -7.95 5.51 -10.32
CA ALA A 44 -7.92 5.11 -11.73
C ALA A 44 -9.08 4.18 -12.08
N ALA A 45 -9.42 3.23 -11.20
CA ALA A 45 -10.55 2.33 -11.39
C ALA A 45 -11.90 3.08 -11.42
N ILE A 46 -12.10 4.03 -10.49
CA ILE A 46 -13.31 4.87 -10.45
C ILE A 46 -13.40 5.72 -11.71
N TRP A 47 -12.30 6.36 -12.12
CA TRP A 47 -12.25 7.16 -13.35
C TRP A 47 -12.60 6.31 -14.57
N GLY A 48 -11.96 5.14 -14.71
CA GLY A 48 -12.20 4.21 -15.81
C GLY A 48 -13.66 3.76 -15.89
N ALA A 49 -14.27 3.43 -14.74
CA ALA A 49 -15.68 3.06 -14.68
C ALA A 49 -16.61 4.20 -15.10
N LEU A 50 -16.36 5.43 -14.63
CA LEU A 50 -17.17 6.60 -15.02
C LEU A 50 -17.05 6.92 -16.51
N LYS A 51 -15.85 6.81 -17.08
CA LYS A 51 -15.63 7.07 -18.51
C LYS A 51 -16.18 5.96 -19.40
N GLY A 52 -16.07 4.70 -18.96
CA GLY A 52 -16.67 3.55 -19.63
C GLY A 52 -18.20 3.62 -19.67
N LYS A 53 -18.84 4.12 -18.61
CA LYS A 53 -20.30 4.36 -18.60
C LYS A 53 -20.71 5.41 -19.63
N LYS A 54 -20.00 6.54 -19.71
CA LYS A 54 -20.28 7.57 -20.74
C LYS A 54 -20.08 7.03 -22.15
N ALA A 55 -18.99 6.30 -22.41
CA ALA A 55 -18.76 5.70 -23.72
C ALA A 55 -19.82 4.66 -24.09
N LYS A 56 -20.34 3.91 -23.11
CA LYS A 56 -21.41 2.92 -23.33
C LYS A 56 -22.77 3.56 -23.59
N GLU A 57 -23.05 4.71 -22.98
CA GLU A 57 -24.25 5.51 -23.28
C GLU A 57 -24.19 6.08 -24.71
N ASP A 58 -23.02 6.57 -25.16
CA ASP A 58 -22.86 7.09 -26.52
C ASP A 58 -22.92 6.01 -27.62
N THR A 59 -22.61 4.74 -27.31
CA THR A 59 -22.67 3.63 -28.28
C THR A 59 -24.03 2.94 -28.33
N ALA A 60 -24.94 3.25 -27.40
CA ALA A 60 -26.29 2.67 -27.38
C ALA A 60 -27.26 3.33 -28.38
N ASP A 61 -26.86 4.44 -29.01
CA ASP A 61 -27.66 5.18 -29.99
C ASP A 61 -27.37 4.78 -31.46
N ASP A 62 -26.41 3.87 -31.70
CA ASP A 62 -25.94 3.47 -33.05
C ASP A 62 -26.01 1.94 -33.28
N ALA A 63 -27.08 1.28 -32.79
CA ALA A 63 -27.36 -0.12 -33.15
C ALA A 63 -28.23 -0.15 -34.43
N PRO A 64 -27.75 -0.73 -35.55
CA PRO A 64 -28.59 -0.89 -36.73
C PRO A 64 -29.65 -1.96 -36.46
N GLU A 65 -30.93 -1.59 -36.60
CA GLU A 65 -32.03 -2.53 -36.76
C GLU A 65 -31.90 -3.20 -38.14
N GLU A 66 -31.11 -4.27 -38.23
CA GLU A 66 -31.01 -5.07 -39.46
C GLU A 66 -31.60 -6.47 -39.27
N GLU A 67 -32.82 -6.60 -39.82
CA GLU A 67 -33.46 -7.77 -40.42
C GLU A 67 -33.50 -9.10 -39.66
N ALA A 68 -34.69 -9.42 -39.15
CA ALA A 68 -35.21 -10.78 -39.14
C ALA A 68 -36.47 -10.82 -40.01
N ALA A 69 -36.30 -11.23 -41.28
CA ALA A 69 -37.36 -11.59 -42.22
C ALA A 69 -37.55 -13.11 -42.25
#